data_AF-A0A8D8SHR4-F1
#
_entry.id   AF-A0A8D8SHR4-F1
#
_cell.length_a   1.000
_cell.length_b   1.000
_cell.length_c   1.000
_cell.angle_alpha   90.00
_cell.angle_beta   90.00
_cell.angle_gamma   90.00
#
_symmetry.space_group_name_H-M   'P 1'
#
loop_
_entity.id
_entity.type
_entity.pdbx_description
1 polymer ?
#
loop_
_entity_poly.entity_id
_entity_poly.type
_entity_poly.pdbx_seq_one_letter_code
_entity_poly.pdbx_strand_id
1 'polypeptide(L)'
;MEVIELQSNIALKSIDSTNVDIWSHVPKEKYPIMRTIALKIKSLFSSTYLCESSFSHMKFIKNKYRSRMTDAHLQNCIRMAVTNYPPNIEIIFSHIGHLPPLPHPVSAHDYYVDYRVRRPRSV
;
A
#
# COMPACT_ATOMS: atom_id res chain seq x y z
N MET A 1 33.04 13.31 -9.41
CA MET A 1 31.63 13.64 -9.75
C MET A 1 30.76 12.55 -9.15
N GLU A 2 29.80 12.89 -8.28
CA GLU A 2 29.06 11.92 -7.44
C GLU A 2 28.49 10.73 -8.24
N VAL A 3 27.93 10.96 -9.43
CA VAL A 3 27.35 9.90 -10.29
C VAL A 3 28.37 8.85 -10.67
N ILE A 4 29.55 9.28 -11.12
CA ILE A 4 30.63 8.41 -11.60
C ILE A 4 31.21 7.60 -10.42
N GLU A 5 31.33 8.24 -9.25
CA GLU A 5 31.81 7.61 -8.03
C GLU A 5 30.80 6.66 -7.39
N LEU A 6 29.50 6.89 -7.59
CA LEU A 6 28.43 5.99 -7.15
C LEU A 6 28.39 4.75 -8.06
N GLN A 7 28.46 4.96 -9.38
CA GLN A 7 28.46 3.88 -10.37
C GLN A 7 29.71 3.00 -10.32
N SER A 8 30.84 3.50 -9.85
CA SER A 8 32.07 2.72 -9.66
C SER A 8 32.12 1.98 -8.32
N ASN A 9 31.19 2.25 -7.40
CA ASN A 9 31.18 1.65 -6.07
C ASN A 9 30.70 0.18 -6.10
N ILE A 10 31.64 -0.75 -5.96
CA ILE A 10 31.39 -2.21 -6.02
C ILE A 10 30.52 -2.68 -4.85
N ALA A 11 30.69 -2.10 -3.65
CA ALA A 11 29.91 -2.47 -2.47
C ALA A 11 28.42 -2.10 -2.60
N LEU A 12 28.11 -1.01 -3.31
CA LEU A 12 26.72 -0.65 -3.63
C LEU A 12 26.15 -1.49 -4.77
N LYS A 13 26.98 -1.99 -5.69
CA LYS A 13 26.56 -2.90 -6.76
C LYS A 13 26.21 -4.30 -6.27
N SER A 14 26.81 -4.74 -5.16
CA SER A 14 26.46 -6.02 -4.52
C SER A 14 25.14 -5.97 -3.75
N ILE A 15 24.55 -4.79 -3.55
CA ILE A 15 23.22 -4.68 -2.96
C ILE A 15 22.21 -5.16 -4.00
N ASP A 16 21.36 -6.10 -3.58
CA ASP A 16 20.29 -6.63 -4.42
C ASP A 16 19.40 -5.50 -4.94
N SER A 17 19.23 -5.44 -6.26
CA SER A 17 18.39 -4.45 -6.94
C SER A 17 16.90 -4.60 -6.60
N THR A 18 16.50 -5.73 -6.01
CA THR A 18 15.15 -5.95 -5.48
C THR A 18 14.92 -5.28 -4.11
N ASN A 19 15.97 -4.77 -3.47
CA ASN A 19 15.84 -4.06 -2.21
C ASN A 19 15.11 -2.72 -2.42
N VAL A 20 13.92 -2.61 -1.84
CA VAL A 20 13.03 -1.43 -1.93
C VAL A 20 13.70 -0.15 -1.39
N ASP A 21 14.82 -0.27 -0.67
CA ASP A 21 15.47 0.84 0.00
C ASP A 21 17.01 0.90 -0.20
N ILE A 22 17.50 0.63 -1.41
CA ILE A 22 18.92 0.82 -1.77
C ILE A 22 19.48 2.18 -1.29
N TRP A 23 18.66 3.24 -1.35
CA TRP A 23 19.05 4.60 -0.95
C TRP A 23 19.29 4.81 0.56
N SER A 24 18.88 3.87 1.43
CA SER A 24 19.28 3.90 2.85
C SER A 24 20.70 3.40 3.08
N HIS A 25 21.23 2.59 2.17
CA HIS A 25 22.59 2.05 2.22
C HIS A 25 23.62 2.99 1.58
N VAL A 26 23.18 4.02 0.85
CA VAL A 26 24.05 5.02 0.23
C VAL A 26 24.48 6.07 1.27
N PRO A 27 25.80 6.25 1.53
CA PRO A 27 26.27 7.22 2.52
C PRO A 27 25.92 8.65 2.13
N LYS A 28 25.19 9.36 3.00
CA LYS A 28 24.78 10.77 2.77
C LYS A 28 25.98 11.70 2.66
N GLU A 29 27.04 11.44 3.42
CA GLU A 29 28.24 12.30 3.45
C GLU A 29 29.02 12.25 2.13
N LYS A 30 29.00 11.09 1.46
CA LYS A 30 29.71 10.87 0.19
C LYS A 30 28.87 11.23 -1.04
N TYR A 31 27.55 11.06 -0.96
CA TYR A 31 26.63 11.27 -2.08
C TYR A 31 25.40 12.13 -1.71
N PRO A 32 25.60 13.34 -1.15
CA PRO A 32 24.49 14.16 -0.63
C PRO A 32 23.49 14.57 -1.71
N ILE A 33 23.96 14.91 -2.92
CA ILE A 33 23.10 15.40 -4.00
C ILE A 33 22.33 14.22 -4.61
N MET A 34 23.03 13.13 -4.95
CA MET A 34 22.41 11.94 -5.53
C MET A 34 21.34 11.34 -4.62
N ARG A 35 21.65 11.18 -3.32
CA ARG A 35 20.69 10.65 -2.35
C ARG A 35 19.46 11.54 -2.24
N THR A 36 19.63 12.86 -2.25
CA THR A 36 18.52 13.81 -2.15
C THR A 36 17.60 13.74 -3.37
N ILE A 37 18.16 13.72 -4.59
CA ILE A 37 17.38 13.63 -5.83
C ILE A 37 16.63 12.30 -5.90
N ALA A 38 17.30 11.20 -5.57
CA ALA A 38 16.71 9.89 -5.59
C ALA A 38 15.53 9.76 -4.62
N LEU A 39 15.66 10.27 -3.40
CA LEU A 39 14.56 10.27 -2.42
C LEU A 39 13.38 11.13 -2.87
N LYS A 40 13.64 12.28 -3.53
CA LYS A 40 12.58 13.10 -4.13
C LYS A 40 11.84 12.35 -5.22
N ILE A 41 12.56 11.72 -6.16
CA ILE A 41 11.98 10.92 -7.24
C ILE A 41 11.17 9.74 -6.67
N LYS A 42 11.72 9.01 -5.69
CA LYS A 42 11.03 7.93 -4.99
C LYS A 42 9.72 8.42 -4.37
N SER A 43 9.75 9.57 -3.68
CA SER A 43 8.55 10.16 -3.07
C SER A 43 7.49 10.53 -4.11
N LEU A 44 7.87 11.02 -5.28
CA LEU A 44 6.94 11.32 -6.37
C LEU A 44 6.23 10.04 -6.82
N PHE A 45 6.97 8.98 -7.14
CA PHE A 45 6.39 7.69 -7.56
C PHE A 45 5.49 7.06 -6.50
N SER A 46 5.89 7.07 -5.23
CA SER A 46 5.03 6.56 -4.16
C SER A 46 3.76 7.39 -4.02
N SER A 47 3.83 8.71 -4.14
CA SER A 47 2.66 9.58 -4.04
C SER A 47 1.68 9.42 -5.20
N THR A 48 2.17 9.25 -6.44
CA THR A 48 1.30 9.02 -7.60
C THR A 48 0.64 7.65 -7.52
N TYR A 49 1.38 6.61 -7.16
CA TYR A 49 0.82 5.27 -6.94
C TYR A 49 -0.27 5.28 -5.85
N LEU A 50 0.01 5.90 -4.69
CA LEU A 50 -0.97 5.99 -3.61
C LEU A 50 -2.20 6.79 -4.02
N CYS A 51 -2.03 7.85 -4.81
CA CYS A 51 -3.13 8.65 -5.35
C CYS A 51 -4.01 7.82 -6.31
N GLU A 52 -3.40 7.15 -7.29
CA GLU A 52 -4.09 6.27 -8.24
C GLU A 52 -4.83 5.13 -7.54
N SER A 53 -4.15 4.47 -6.58
CA SER A 53 -4.73 3.42 -5.75
C SER A 53 -5.92 3.95 -4.95
N SER A 54 -5.77 5.10 -4.29
CA SER A 54 -6.84 5.75 -3.52
C SER A 54 -8.06 6.05 -4.39
N PHE A 55 -7.87 6.60 -5.59
CA PHE A 55 -8.96 6.89 -6.52
C PHE A 55 -9.63 5.61 -7.04
N SER A 56 -8.86 4.59 -7.37
CA SER A 56 -9.38 3.29 -7.80
C SER A 56 -10.23 2.65 -6.69
N HIS A 57 -9.74 2.63 -5.46
CA HIS A 57 -10.48 2.15 -4.29
C HIS A 57 -11.74 2.99 -4.03
N MET A 58 -11.63 4.32 -4.07
CA MET A 58 -12.78 5.21 -3.92
C MET A 58 -13.87 4.90 -4.94
N LYS A 59 -13.51 4.73 -6.22
CA LYS A 59 -14.44 4.38 -7.29
C LYS A 59 -15.11 3.03 -7.02
N PHE A 60 -14.34 2.03 -6.59
CA PHE A 60 -14.87 0.70 -6.26
C PHE A 60 -15.83 0.74 -5.06
N ILE A 61 -15.45 1.38 -3.97
CA ILE A 61 -16.24 1.46 -2.73
C ILE A 61 -17.54 2.25 -2.97
N LYS A 62 -17.46 3.42 -3.64
CA LYS A 62 -18.66 4.23 -3.97
C LYS A 62 -19.58 3.51 -4.95
N ASN A 63 -19.07 2.73 -5.90
CA ASN A 63 -19.91 1.93 -6.79
C ASN A 63 -20.68 0.84 -6.01
N LYS A 64 -20.02 0.19 -5.04
CA LYS A 64 -20.61 -0.91 -4.25
C LYS A 64 -21.67 -0.43 -3.24
N TYR A 65 -21.50 0.76 -2.64
CA TYR A 65 -22.35 1.24 -1.53
C TYR A 65 -23.01 2.61 -1.80
N ARG A 66 -23.29 2.91 -3.08
CA ARG A 66 -23.64 4.24 -3.62
C ARG A 66 -24.72 5.00 -2.84
N SER A 67 -25.70 4.31 -2.24
CA SER A 67 -26.86 4.92 -1.58
C SER A 67 -26.79 4.94 -0.04
N ARG A 68 -25.76 4.34 0.57
CA ARG A 68 -25.73 4.08 2.02
C ARG A 68 -24.46 4.56 2.72
N MET A 69 -23.52 5.15 2.00
CA MET A 69 -22.20 5.47 2.52
C MET A 69 -22.03 6.97 2.75
N THR A 70 -21.71 7.34 4.00
CA THR A 70 -21.34 8.70 4.39
C THR A 70 -19.87 8.98 4.02
N ASP A 71 -19.50 10.26 3.94
CA ASP A 71 -18.12 10.66 3.63
C ASP A 71 -17.12 10.16 4.69
N ALA A 72 -17.53 10.14 5.97
CA ALA A 72 -16.71 9.61 7.05
C ALA A 72 -16.43 8.10 6.88
N HIS A 73 -17.44 7.33 6.46
CA HIS A 73 -17.27 5.90 6.17
C HIS A 73 -16.38 5.68 4.96
N LEU A 74 -16.56 6.48 3.89
CA LEU A 74 -15.73 6.40 2.69
C LEU A 74 -14.25 6.69 3.00
N GLN A 75 -13.98 7.75 3.77
CA GLN A 75 -12.63 8.11 4.18
C GLN A 75 -11.94 6.98 4.96
N ASN A 76 -12.65 6.36 5.91
CA ASN A 76 -12.14 5.23 6.67
C ASN A 76 -11.86 4.02 5.76
N CYS A 77 -12.76 3.70 4.83
CA CYS A 77 -12.58 2.59 3.89
C CYS A 77 -11.38 2.79 2.95
N ILE A 78 -11.20 3.99 2.39
CA ILE A 78 -10.04 4.31 1.54
C ILE A 78 -8.75 4.22 2.36
N ARG A 79 -8.74 4.77 3.58
CA ARG A 79 -7.58 4.70 4.48
C ARG A 79 -7.19 3.25 4.79
N MET A 80 -8.16 2.38 5.08
CA MET A 80 -7.89 0.95 5.30
C MET A 80 -7.39 0.26 4.02
N ALA A 81 -7.90 0.62 2.85
CA ALA A 81 -7.51 -0.01 1.59
C ALA A 81 -6.08 0.36 1.14
N VAL A 82 -5.62 1.56 1.46
CA VAL A 82 -4.36 2.12 0.95
C VAL A 82 -3.22 2.05 1.98
N THR A 83 -3.50 1.72 3.24
CA THR A 83 -2.48 1.64 4.31
C THR A 83 -2.24 0.20 4.76
N ASN A 84 -1.01 -0.09 5.19
CA ASN A 84 -0.67 -1.35 5.88
C ASN A 84 -1.02 -1.32 7.38
N TYR A 85 -1.88 -0.40 7.82
CA TYR A 85 -2.27 -0.31 9.22
C TYR A 85 -3.19 -1.50 9.58
N PRO A 86 -2.84 -2.34 10.57
CA PRO A 86 -3.71 -3.45 10.96
C PRO A 86 -5.02 -2.87 11.49
N PRO A 87 -6.19 -3.25 10.93
CA PRO A 87 -7.46 -2.78 11.46
C PRO A 87 -7.60 -3.25 12.90
N ASN A 88 -7.89 -2.33 13.83
CA ASN A 88 -8.19 -2.69 15.21
C ASN A 88 -9.60 -3.28 15.26
N ILE A 89 -9.68 -4.60 15.10
CA ILE A 89 -10.92 -5.37 15.00
C ILE A 89 -11.72 -5.28 16.31
N GLU A 90 -11.08 -5.17 17.47
CA GLU A 90 -11.74 -5.09 18.78
C GLU A 90 -12.60 -3.81 18.93
N ILE A 91 -12.10 -2.68 18.43
CA ILE A 91 -12.85 -1.41 18.43
C ILE A 91 -14.03 -1.47 17.44
N ILE A 92 -13.85 -2.17 16.31
CA ILE A 92 -14.92 -2.36 15.32
C ILE A 92 -16.04 -3.24 15.89
N PHE A 93 -15.70 -4.33 16.58
CA PHE A 93 -16.68 -5.22 17.21
C PHE A 93 -17.46 -4.53 18.34
N SER A 94 -16.79 -3.72 19.16
CA SER A 94 -17.45 -2.98 20.24
C SER A 94 -18.45 -1.92 19.74
N HIS A 95 -18.26 -1.38 18.54
CA HIS A 95 -19.22 -0.45 17.92
C HIS A 95 -20.34 -1.12 17.13
N ILE A 96 -20.17 -2.40 16.72
CA ILE A 96 -21.19 -3.19 15.98
C ILE A 96 -21.93 -4.11 16.97
N GLY A 97 -22.33 -3.58 18.12
CA GLY A 97 -22.86 -4.33 19.28
C GLY A 97 -24.16 -5.12 19.11
N HIS A 98 -24.59 -5.51 17.90
CA HIS A 98 -25.70 -6.45 17.70
C HIS A 98 -25.56 -7.26 16.39
N LEU A 99 -24.63 -8.20 16.32
CA LEU A 99 -24.74 -9.31 15.36
C LEU A 99 -24.65 -10.66 16.09
N PRO A 100 -25.50 -11.65 15.77
CA PRO A 100 -25.45 -12.96 16.42
C PRO A 100 -24.12 -13.65 16.11
N PRO A 101 -23.69 -14.61 16.95
CA PRO A 101 -22.41 -15.28 16.79
C PRO A 101 -22.27 -15.89 15.39
N LEU A 102 -21.15 -15.60 14.74
CA LEU A 102 -20.80 -16.16 13.43
C LEU A 102 -20.69 -17.69 13.53
N PRO A 103 -21.23 -18.46 12.58
CA PRO A 103 -20.99 -19.88 12.52
C PRO A 103 -19.50 -20.13 12.23
N HIS A 104 -18.98 -21.18 12.88
CA HIS A 104 -17.60 -21.69 12.95
C HIS A 104 -16.57 -21.30 11.84
N PRO A 105 -15.27 -21.24 12.21
CA PRO A 105 -14.21 -20.65 11.39
C PRO A 105 -14.07 -21.37 10.03
N VAL A 106 -14.34 -20.64 8.96
CA VAL A 106 -14.08 -21.09 7.60
C VAL A 106 -12.59 -20.84 7.30
N SER A 107 -11.90 -21.88 6.83
CA SER A 107 -10.45 -21.88 6.58
C SER A 107 -10.04 -20.77 5.61
N ALA A 108 -8.88 -20.15 5.84
CA ALA A 108 -8.30 -19.08 5.00
C ALA A 108 -8.19 -19.46 3.50
N HIS A 109 -8.17 -20.75 3.20
CA HIS A 109 -8.19 -21.28 1.85
C HIS A 109 -9.49 -20.90 1.10
N ASP A 110 -10.64 -20.89 1.77
CA ASP A 110 -11.93 -20.59 1.12
C ASP A 110 -12.09 -19.10 0.79
N TYR A 111 -11.47 -18.21 1.58
CA TYR A 111 -11.45 -16.78 1.29
C TYR A 111 -10.60 -16.46 0.04
N TYR A 112 -9.49 -17.17 -0.14
CA TYR A 112 -8.58 -16.96 -1.27
C TYR A 112 -9.17 -17.44 -2.61
N VAL A 113 -9.98 -18.50 -2.57
CA VAL A 113 -10.64 -19.04 -3.77
C VAL A 113 -11.73 -18.08 -4.29
N ASP A 114 -12.55 -17.48 -3.42
CA ASP A 114 -13.58 -16.49 -3.86
C ASP A 114 -12.94 -15.22 -4.44
N TYR A 115 -11.77 -14.81 -3.92
CA TYR A 115 -11.01 -13.67 -4.46
C TYR A 115 -10.50 -13.90 -5.89
N ARG A 116 -10.16 -15.14 -6.25
CA ARG A 116 -9.64 -15.47 -7.59
C ARG A 116 -10.73 -15.55 -8.65
N VAL A 117 -11.95 -15.93 -8.26
CA VAL A 117 -13.10 -16.10 -9.17
C VAL A 117 -13.68 -14.75 -9.62
N ARG A 118 -13.55 -13.69 -8.81
CA ARG A 118 -14.14 -12.35 -9.09
C ARG A 118 -13.20 -11.36 -9.77
N ARG A 119 -12.14 -11.81 -10.45
CA ARG A 119 -11.35 -10.91 -11.30
C ARG A 119 -12.21 -10.55 -12.54
N PRO A 120 -12.62 -9.28 -12.75
CA PRO A 120 -13.21 -8.91 -14.04
C PRO A 120 -12.10 -9.05 -15.09
N ARG A 121 -12.36 -9.78 -16.20
CA ARG A 121 -11.49 -9.69 -17.38
C ARG A 121 -11.50 -8.24 -17.84
N SER A 122 -10.34 -7.61 -17.79
CA SER A 122 -10.09 -6.35 -18.46
C SER A 122 -10.24 -6.58 -19.98
N VAL A 123 -11.22 -5.91 -20.57
CA VAL A 123 -11.20 -5.53 -22.00
C VAL A 123 -10.85 -4.05 -22.03
#